data_AF-A0A930MZV2-F1
#
_entry.id   AF-A0A930MZV2-F1
#
_cell.length_a   1.000
_cell.length_b   1.000
_cell.length_c   1.000
_cell.angle_alpha   90.00
_cell.angle_beta   90.00
_cell.angle_gamma   90.00
#
_symmetry.space_group_name_H-M   'P 1'
#
loop_
_entity.id
_entity.type
_entity.pdbx_description
1 polymer ?
#
loop_
_entity_poly.entity_id
_entity_poly.type
_entity_poly.pdbx_seq_one_letter_code
_entity_poly.pdbx_strand_id
1 'polypeptide(L)'
;SALEEWQGTKYKGAENFQARQAICDKNIITANGAAPLEFAREVLTALHVAEETLIEDWYSLHKLGYYNASSHNQFVKMMEE
;
A
#
# COMPACT_ATOMS: atom_id res chain seq x y z
N SER A 1 -24.82 5.36 0.10
CA SER A 1 -23.39 5.66 -0.14
C SER A 1 -22.61 5.39 1.14
N ALA A 2 -21.27 5.32 1.11
CA ALA A 2 -20.46 5.12 2.33
C ALA A 2 -20.75 6.18 3.43
N LEU A 3 -21.28 7.36 3.08
CA LEU A 3 -21.69 8.40 4.03
C LEU A 3 -22.98 8.07 4.81
N GLU A 4 -23.86 7.21 4.26
CA GLU A 4 -25.10 6.80 4.94
C GLU A 4 -24.81 5.88 6.14
N GLU A 5 -23.71 5.11 6.08
CA GLU A 5 -23.33 4.15 7.12
C GLU A 5 -22.94 4.82 8.45
N TRP A 6 -22.58 6.10 8.44
CA TRP A 6 -22.13 6.84 9.62
C TRP A 6 -23.20 7.75 10.22
N GLN A 7 -24.41 7.79 9.65
CA GLN A 7 -25.52 8.58 10.18
C GLN A 7 -25.86 8.15 11.61
N GLY A 8 -25.96 9.12 12.53
CA GLY A 8 -26.21 8.87 13.96
C GLY A 8 -24.96 8.57 14.79
N THR A 9 -23.78 8.47 14.19
CA THR A 9 -22.51 8.37 14.92
C THR A 9 -21.93 9.75 15.25
N LYS A 10 -20.94 9.81 16.15
CA LYS A 10 -20.15 11.03 16.41
C LYS A 10 -18.95 11.18 15.46
N TYR A 11 -18.82 10.30 14.46
CA TYR A 11 -17.69 10.32 13.53
C TYR A 11 -17.82 11.50 12.57
N LYS A 12 -16.79 12.35 12.53
CA LYS A 12 -16.74 13.58 11.71
C LYS A 12 -15.73 13.50 10.57
N GLY A 13 -15.27 12.29 10.23
CA GLY A 13 -14.26 12.09 9.20
C GLY A 13 -14.84 11.54 7.90
N ALA A 14 -16.16 11.52 7.75
CA ALA A 14 -16.84 10.86 6.65
C ALA A 14 -16.53 11.55 5.31
N GLU A 15 -16.39 12.88 5.32
CA GLU A 15 -15.96 13.69 4.17
C GLU A 15 -14.51 13.45 3.75
N ASN A 16 -13.68 12.88 4.62
CA ASN A 16 -12.28 12.57 4.33
C ASN A 16 -12.08 11.14 3.81
N PHE A 17 -13.16 10.36 3.68
CA PHE A 17 -13.07 9.00 3.16
C PHE A 17 -12.58 9.02 1.70
N GLN A 18 -11.55 8.23 1.41
CA GLN A 18 -11.02 8.04 0.06
C GLN A 18 -11.19 6.58 -0.35
N ALA A 19 -11.88 6.35 -1.48
CA ALA A 19 -12.08 5.02 -2.06
C ALA A 19 -10.77 4.50 -2.70
N ARG A 20 -9.78 4.15 -1.87
CA ARG A 20 -8.46 3.64 -2.25
C ARG A 20 -8.16 2.34 -1.49
N GLN A 21 -7.25 1.54 -2.04
CA GLN A 21 -6.86 0.26 -1.44
C GLN A 21 -6.15 0.45 -0.09
N ALA A 22 -5.15 1.33 -0.07
CA ALA A 22 -4.47 1.82 1.13
C ALA A 22 -4.17 3.31 0.99
N ILE A 23 -4.02 4.00 2.14
CA ILE A 23 -3.58 5.39 2.22
C ILE A 23 -2.72 5.58 3.48
N CYS A 24 -1.65 6.35 3.33
CA CYS A 24 -0.85 6.86 4.44
C CYS A 24 -1.10 8.37 4.60
N ASP A 25 -1.48 8.80 5.80
CA ASP A 25 -1.46 10.21 6.21
C ASP A 25 -0.57 10.35 7.45
N LYS A 26 0.58 11.01 7.26
CA LYS A 26 1.65 11.14 8.25
C LYS A 26 2.11 9.77 8.78
N ASN A 27 1.68 9.40 9.98
CA ASN A 27 2.08 8.19 10.68
C ASN A 27 0.92 7.20 10.84
N ILE A 28 -0.19 7.41 10.11
CA ILE A 28 -1.38 6.55 10.15
C ILE A 28 -1.60 5.98 8.76
N ILE A 29 -1.57 4.66 8.68
CA ILE A 29 -1.87 3.91 7.46
C ILE A 29 -3.19 3.19 7.66
N THR A 30 -4.10 3.37 6.71
CA THR A 30 -5.37 2.62 6.66
C THR A 30 -5.52 1.93 5.32
N ALA A 31 -6.19 0.78 5.31
CA ALA A 31 -6.44 -0.01 4.11
C ALA A 31 -7.75 -0.79 4.27
N ASN A 32 -8.36 -1.19 3.15
CA ASN A 32 -9.47 -2.13 3.21
C ASN A 32 -8.98 -3.59 3.32
N GLY A 33 -9.89 -4.50 3.67
CA GLY A 33 -9.55 -5.92 3.93
C GLY A 33 -9.04 -6.71 2.73
N ALA A 34 -9.21 -6.21 1.51
CA ALA A 34 -8.73 -6.85 0.28
C ALA A 34 -7.41 -6.27 -0.24
N ALA A 35 -6.78 -5.35 0.50
CA ALA A 35 -5.59 -4.60 0.11
C ALA A 35 -4.31 -4.93 0.92
N PRO A 36 -4.00 -6.20 1.25
CA PRO A 36 -2.85 -6.50 2.10
C PRO A 36 -1.51 -6.09 1.47
N LEU A 37 -1.39 -6.15 0.13
CA LEU A 37 -0.16 -5.80 -0.56
C LEU A 37 0.06 -4.28 -0.63
N GLU A 38 -0.99 -3.51 -0.93
CA GLU A 38 -0.93 -2.05 -0.87
C GLU A 38 -0.65 -1.56 0.56
N PHE A 39 -1.28 -2.18 1.57
CA PHE A 39 -1.00 -1.87 2.97
C PHE A 39 0.47 -2.11 3.33
N ALA A 40 1.01 -3.28 2.95
CA ALA A 40 2.42 -3.59 3.19
C ALA A 40 3.35 -2.58 2.53
N ARG A 41 3.09 -2.18 1.27
CA ARG A 41 3.87 -1.16 0.57
C ARG A 41 3.91 0.16 1.36
N GLU A 42 2.77 0.68 1.78
CA GLU A 42 2.70 1.92 2.57
C GLU A 42 3.46 1.80 3.91
N VAL A 43 3.40 0.63 4.58
CA VAL A 43 4.14 0.38 5.83
C VAL A 43 5.64 0.39 5.60
N LEU A 44 6.12 -0.31 4.57
CA LEU A 44 7.55 -0.37 4.24
C LEU A 44 8.08 1.04 3.91
N THR A 45 7.32 1.80 3.12
CA THR A 45 7.67 3.18 2.76
C THR A 45 7.70 4.10 4.00
N ALA A 46 6.66 4.07 4.84
CA ALA A 46 6.59 4.93 6.02
C ALA A 46 7.71 4.67 7.04
N LEU A 47 8.12 3.40 7.16
CA LEU A 47 9.22 2.99 8.02
C LEU A 47 10.61 3.23 7.41
N HIS A 48 10.69 3.67 6.16
CA HIS A 48 11.94 3.88 5.42
C HIS A 48 12.86 2.66 5.48
N VAL A 49 12.29 1.46 5.33
CA VAL A 49 13.04 0.20 5.48
C VAL A 49 14.09 -0.01 4.39
N ALA A 50 13.90 0.64 3.23
CA ALA A 50 14.76 0.58 2.07
C ALA A 50 14.53 1.82 1.19
N GLU A 51 15.36 1.98 0.16
CA GLU A 51 15.14 2.96 -0.90
C GLU A 51 13.77 2.75 -1.56
N GLU A 52 13.08 3.85 -1.89
CA GLU A 52 11.71 3.82 -2.44
C GLU A 52 11.62 2.96 -3.72
N THR A 53 12.64 3.01 -4.58
CA THR A 53 12.68 2.19 -5.81
C THR A 53 12.71 0.70 -5.52
N LEU A 54 13.40 0.28 -4.45
CA LEU A 54 13.46 -1.12 -4.05
C LEU A 54 12.12 -1.62 -3.49
N ILE A 55 11.42 -0.75 -2.74
CA ILE A 55 10.08 -1.04 -2.21
C ILE A 55 9.06 -1.16 -3.35
N GLU A 56 9.13 -0.28 -4.35
CA GLU A 56 8.26 -0.36 -5.53
C GLU A 56 8.55 -1.57 -6.41
N ASP A 57 9.81 -1.98 -6.53
CA ASP A 57 10.20 -3.20 -7.23
C ASP A 57 9.73 -4.46 -6.48
N TRP A 58 9.84 -4.48 -5.15
CA TRP A 58 9.25 -5.52 -4.31
C TRP A 58 7.73 -5.59 -4.52
N TYR A 59 7.04 -4.44 -4.49
CA TYR A 59 5.60 -4.36 -4.67
C TYR A 59 5.19 -4.87 -6.06
N SER A 60 5.86 -4.41 -7.12
CA SER A 60 5.57 -4.80 -8.51
C SER A 60 5.78 -6.30 -8.74
N LEU A 61 6.84 -6.88 -8.15
CA LEU A 61 7.10 -8.32 -8.22
C LEU A 61 5.95 -9.12 -7.59
N HIS A 62 5.47 -8.72 -6.41
CA HIS A 62 4.38 -9.41 -5.72
C HIS A 62 3.01 -9.17 -6.39
N LYS A 63 2.84 -8.00 -7.03
CA LYS A 63 1.58 -7.65 -7.71
C LYS A 63 1.41 -8.36 -9.04
N LEU A 64 2.49 -8.45 -9.83
CA LEU A 64 2.45 -8.93 -11.22
C LEU A 64 3.00 -10.35 -11.38
N GLY A 65 3.72 -10.85 -10.37
CA GLY A 65 4.38 -12.15 -10.38
C GLY A 65 5.75 -12.12 -11.06
N TYR A 66 6.55 -13.14 -10.75
CA TYR A 66 7.95 -13.24 -11.16
C TYR A 66 8.16 -13.09 -12.67
N TYR A 67 7.41 -13.83 -13.48
CA TYR A 67 7.62 -13.84 -14.94
C TYR A 67 7.29 -12.51 -15.62
N ASN A 68 6.40 -11.70 -15.03
CA ASN A 68 5.99 -10.42 -15.62
C ASN A 68 6.85 -9.24 -15.13
N ALA A 69 7.45 -9.35 -13.95
CA ALA A 69 8.09 -8.22 -13.27
C ALA A 69 9.54 -8.45 -12.84
N SER A 70 10.15 -9.61 -13.08
CA SER A 70 11.56 -9.86 -12.72
C SER A 70 12.57 -9.16 -13.64
N SER A 71 12.21 -8.97 -14.92
CA SER A 71 13.11 -8.36 -15.90
C SER A 71 13.42 -6.91 -15.51
N HIS A 72 14.69 -6.63 -15.23
CA HIS A 72 15.21 -5.33 -14.78
C HIS A 72 14.85 -4.89 -13.34
N ASN A 73 14.20 -5.75 -12.55
CA ASN A 73 13.79 -5.45 -11.17
C ASN A 73 14.99 -5.55 -10.19
N GLN A 74 15.23 -4.48 -9.43
CA GLN A 74 16.34 -4.37 -8.48
C GLN A 74 16.17 -5.28 -7.27
N PHE A 75 14.94 -5.49 -6.81
CA PHE A 75 14.65 -6.39 -5.69
C PHE A 75 15.00 -7.84 -6.03
N VAL A 76 14.70 -8.30 -7.25
CA VAL A 76 15.11 -9.63 -7.71
C VAL A 76 16.63 -9.74 -7.80
N LYS A 77 17.31 -8.77 -8.41
CA LYS A 77 18.77 -8.78 -8.54
C LYS A 77 19.47 -8.85 -7.18
N MET A 78 18.99 -8.09 -6.20
CA MET A 78 19.52 -8.10 -4.83
C MET A 78 19.41 -9.48 -4.14
N MET A 79 18.40 -10.28 -4.49
CA MET A 79 18.19 -11.62 -3.89
C MET A 79 19.03 -12.73 -4.54
N GLU A 80 19.58 -12.48 -5.73
CA GLU A 80 20.41 -13.43 -6.48
C GLU A 80 21.91 -13.29 -6.18
N GLU A 81 22.30 -12.18 -5.53
CA GLU A 81 23.66 -11.90 -5.04
C GLU A 81 23.91 -12.50 -3.66
#